data_AF-A0A6C0BTV4-F1
#
_entry.id   AF-A0A6C0BTV4-F1
#
_cell.length_a   1.000
_cell.length_b   1.000
_cell.length_c   1.000
_cell.angle_alpha   90.00
_cell.angle_beta   90.00
_cell.angle_gamma   90.00
#
_symmetry.space_group_name_H-M   'P 1'
#
loop_
_entity.id
_entity.type
_entity.pdbx_description
1 polymer ?
#
loop_
_entity_poly.entity_id
_entity_poly.type
_entity_poly.pdbx_seq_one_letter_code
_entity_poly.pdbx_strand_id
1 'polypeptide(L)'
;MRKTLIKRKKTTNRRNRKRRTTRKTQRGGGLGSDLRQKLVTLCRQGKWEEYDAVTQSIINDYRRSGKNDFLIHLDNQMSTFKRETALCLERSLTQLQEDGIPESMVHLAHVTSIRDGKL
;
A
#
# COMPACT_ATOMS: atom_id res chain seq x y z
N MET A 1 -52.06 17.20 48.72
CA MET A 1 -50.68 17.71 48.95
C MET A 1 -49.69 16.56 48.97
N ARG A 2 -48.43 16.87 48.62
CA ARG A 2 -47.17 16.07 48.62
C ARG A 2 -46.84 15.28 47.34
N LYS A 3 -45.88 15.88 46.63
CA LYS A 3 -45.03 15.38 45.56
C LYS A 3 -43.95 14.46 46.16
N THR A 4 -43.61 13.37 45.47
CA THR A 4 -42.26 12.79 45.55
C THR A 4 -41.86 12.23 44.18
N LEU A 5 -41.05 13.02 43.48
CA LEU A 5 -40.26 12.62 42.32
C LEU A 5 -39.15 11.66 42.78
N ILE A 6 -39.16 10.41 42.30
CA ILE A 6 -38.01 9.51 42.43
C ILE A 6 -37.23 9.53 41.12
N LYS A 7 -35.97 9.96 41.24
CA LYS A 7 -35.00 10.18 40.17
C LYS A 7 -34.47 8.85 39.58
N ARG A 8 -34.25 8.92 38.26
CA ARG A 8 -33.50 8.01 37.37
C ARG A 8 -32.39 7.15 37.99
N LYS A 9 -32.26 5.91 37.49
CA LYS A 9 -30.95 5.30 37.18
C LYS A 9 -31.02 4.58 35.82
N LYS A 10 -30.41 5.20 34.80
CA LYS A 10 -30.11 4.56 33.51
C LYS A 10 -28.94 3.60 33.73
N THR A 11 -29.17 2.30 33.67
CA THR A 11 -28.10 1.32 33.56
C THR A 11 -27.94 0.94 32.09
N THR A 12 -27.05 1.66 31.42
CA THR A 12 -26.53 1.30 30.09
C THR A 12 -25.85 -0.05 30.19
N ASN A 13 -26.53 -1.08 29.68
CA ASN A 13 -25.99 -2.42 29.55
C ASN A 13 -25.00 -2.41 28.37
N ARG A 14 -23.77 -1.97 28.66
CA ARG A 14 -22.64 -1.84 27.73
C ARG A 14 -22.20 -3.26 27.37
N ARG A 15 -22.85 -3.85 26.37
CA ARG A 15 -22.49 -5.16 25.81
C ARG A 15 -21.02 -5.15 25.44
N ASN A 16 -20.25 -5.96 26.16
CA ASN A 16 -18.91 -6.42 25.84
C ASN A 16 -18.88 -6.99 24.41
N ARG A 17 -18.61 -6.14 23.42
CA ARG A 17 -18.11 -6.62 22.13
C ARG A 17 -16.59 -6.55 22.19
N LYS A 18 -16.00 -7.55 22.85
CA LYS A 18 -14.61 -7.93 22.64
C LYS A 18 -14.45 -8.14 21.13
N ARG A 19 -13.99 -7.11 20.41
CA ARG A 19 -13.45 -7.26 19.06
C ARG A 19 -12.17 -8.05 19.23
N ARG A 20 -12.34 -9.36 19.24
CA ARG A 20 -11.29 -10.34 19.02
C ARG A 20 -10.85 -10.10 17.58
N THR A 21 -9.90 -9.19 17.40
CA THR A 21 -9.18 -9.04 16.14
C THR A 21 -8.45 -10.35 15.92
N THR A 22 -9.05 -11.21 15.12
CA THR A 22 -8.42 -12.40 14.58
C THR A 22 -7.12 -11.96 13.92
N ARG A 23 -6.00 -12.45 14.47
CA ARG A 23 -4.64 -12.29 13.98
C ARG A 23 -4.59 -12.48 12.46
N LYS A 24 -4.08 -11.48 11.74
CA LYS A 24 -3.32 -11.76 10.51
C LYS A 24 -1.87 -11.93 10.93
N THR A 25 -1.45 -13.18 11.06
CA THR A 25 -0.05 -13.55 10.82
C THR A 25 0.25 -13.15 9.37
N GLN A 26 0.95 -12.05 9.15
CA GLN A 26 1.60 -11.83 7.86
C GLN A 26 3.06 -12.27 8.00
N ARG A 27 3.26 -13.48 7.47
CA ARG A 27 4.51 -14.12 7.11
C ARG A 27 5.42 -13.10 6.42
N GLY A 28 6.73 -13.18 6.69
CA GLY A 28 7.76 -12.23 6.26
C GLY A 28 7.70 -11.79 4.79
N GLY A 29 7.01 -10.67 4.55
CA GLY A 29 6.89 -10.01 3.26
C GLY A 29 6.62 -8.50 3.41
N GLY A 30 7.09 -7.89 4.51
CA GLY A 30 6.79 -6.49 4.86
C GLY A 30 7.46 -5.47 3.95
N LEU A 31 8.71 -5.72 3.54
CA LEU A 31 9.54 -4.71 2.86
C LEU A 31 8.94 -4.22 1.54
N GLY A 32 8.44 -5.13 0.70
CA GLY A 32 7.84 -4.75 -0.58
C GLY A 32 6.53 -3.96 -0.44
N SER A 33 5.71 -4.28 0.58
CA SER A 33 4.48 -3.55 0.89
C SER A 33 4.78 -2.14 1.40
N ASP A 34 5.81 -2.02 2.24
CA ASP A 34 6.23 -0.75 2.84
C ASP A 34 6.79 0.20 1.77
N LEU A 35 7.59 -0.30 0.83
CA LEU A 35 8.13 0.49 -0.29
C LEU A 35 7.03 0.99 -1.22
N ARG A 36 6.08 0.12 -1.61
CA ARG A 36 4.93 0.53 -2.44
C ARG A 36 4.08 1.59 -1.72
N GLN A 37 3.78 1.39 -0.44
CA GLN A 37 2.99 2.36 0.32
C GLN A 37 3.73 3.70 0.48
N LYS A 38 5.06 3.67 0.66
CA LYS A 38 5.91 4.86 0.72
C LYS A 38 5.87 5.64 -0.60
N LEU A 39 6.09 4.97 -1.74
CA LEU A 39 6.03 5.61 -3.07
C LEU A 39 4.67 6.26 -3.34
N VAL A 40 3.56 5.57 -3.05
CA VAL A 40 2.21 6.12 -3.21
C VAL A 40 1.98 7.33 -2.31
N THR A 41 2.49 7.30 -1.07
CA THR A 41 2.35 8.41 -0.13
C THR A 41 3.13 9.64 -0.61
N LEU A 42 4.36 9.45 -1.06
CA LEU A 42 5.23 10.52 -1.57
C LEU A 42 4.67 11.14 -2.86
N CYS A 43 4.18 10.31 -3.78
CA CYS A 43 3.48 10.74 -4.99
C CYS A 43 2.28 11.64 -4.66
N ARG A 44 1.41 11.22 -3.73
CA ARG A 44 0.24 12.00 -3.30
C ARG A 44 0.60 13.31 -2.60
N GLN A 45 1.75 13.35 -1.94
CA GLN A 45 2.28 14.55 -1.29
C GLN A 45 3.07 15.46 -2.25
N GLY A 46 3.30 15.04 -3.50
CA GLY A 46 4.12 15.79 -4.47
C GLY A 46 5.60 15.85 -4.11
N LYS A 47 6.07 14.95 -3.24
CA LYS A 47 7.47 14.89 -2.77
C LYS A 47 8.34 14.09 -3.74
N TRP A 48 8.60 14.67 -4.91
CA TRP A 48 9.27 13.97 -6.02
C TRP A 48 10.74 13.64 -5.73
N GLU A 49 11.48 14.48 -5.01
CA GLU A 49 12.87 14.18 -4.64
C GLU A 49 12.97 12.95 -3.73
N GLU A 50 12.13 12.89 -2.69
CA GLU A 50 12.06 11.71 -1.80
C GLU A 50 11.56 10.48 -2.55
N TYR A 51 10.64 10.66 -3.50
CA TYR A 51 10.13 9.58 -4.34
C TYR A 51 11.25 8.98 -5.20
N ASP A 52 11.98 9.83 -5.93
CA ASP A 52 13.07 9.41 -6.80
C ASP A 52 14.20 8.76 -5.98
N ALA A 53 14.48 9.25 -4.75
CA ALA A 53 15.43 8.61 -3.84
C ALA A 53 15.00 7.20 -3.41
N VAL A 54 13.71 6.97 -3.16
CA VAL A 54 13.18 5.63 -2.86
C VAL A 54 13.28 4.74 -4.09
N THR A 55 12.96 5.24 -5.27
CA THR A 55 13.10 4.47 -6.52
C THR A 55 14.56 4.08 -6.78
N GLN A 56 15.51 4.98 -6.55
CA GLN A 56 16.94 4.68 -6.65
C GLN A 56 17.40 3.64 -5.62
N SER A 57 16.84 3.66 -4.41
CA SER A 57 17.08 2.59 -3.43
C SER A 57 16.61 1.23 -3.94
N ILE A 58 15.43 1.17 -4.57
CA ILE A 58 14.86 -0.05 -5.16
C ILE A 58 15.76 -0.56 -6.29
N ILE A 59 16.27 0.33 -7.14
CA ILE A 59 17.20 -0.03 -8.23
C ILE A 59 18.52 -0.57 -7.68
N ASN A 60 19.09 0.10 -6.67
CA ASN A 60 20.33 -0.33 -6.04
C ASN A 60 20.20 -1.69 -5.35
N ASP A 61 19.09 -1.91 -4.65
CA ASP A 61 18.81 -3.20 -4.01
C ASP A 61 18.70 -4.31 -5.07
N TYR A 62 17.99 -4.06 -6.18
CA TYR A 62 17.92 -5.01 -7.29
C TYR A 62 19.30 -5.32 -7.88
N ARG A 63 20.13 -4.29 -8.16
CA ARG A 63 21.49 -4.48 -8.69
C ARG A 63 22.39 -5.28 -7.76
N ARG A 64 22.20 -5.14 -6.44
CA ARG A 64 23.01 -5.81 -5.43
C ARG A 64 22.64 -7.28 -5.23
N SER A 65 21.35 -7.60 -5.18
CA SER A 65 20.88 -8.93 -4.80
C SER A 65 20.30 -9.74 -5.96
N GLY A 66 19.97 -9.09 -7.09
CA GLY A 66 19.19 -9.67 -8.19
C GLY A 66 17.75 -10.04 -7.80
N LYS A 67 17.33 -9.75 -6.56
CA LYS A 67 16.01 -10.07 -6.02
C LYS A 67 15.45 -8.85 -5.31
N ASN A 68 14.33 -8.35 -5.78
CA ASN A 68 13.71 -7.17 -5.22
C ASN A 68 12.36 -7.51 -4.62
N ASP A 69 12.27 -7.43 -3.29
CA ASP A 69 11.02 -7.65 -2.54
C ASP A 69 9.90 -6.72 -3.01
N PHE A 70 10.24 -5.55 -3.54
CA PHE A 70 9.27 -4.64 -4.17
C PHE A 70 8.62 -5.29 -5.40
N LEU A 71 9.41 -5.84 -6.33
CA LEU A 71 8.90 -6.47 -7.56
C LEU A 71 8.11 -7.74 -7.24
N ILE A 72 8.60 -8.56 -6.31
CA ILE A 72 7.88 -9.74 -5.81
C ILE A 72 6.54 -9.32 -5.19
N HIS A 73 6.50 -8.22 -4.44
CA HIS A 73 5.25 -7.70 -3.90
C HIS A 73 4.30 -7.22 -5.00
N LEU A 74 4.82 -6.56 -6.03
CA LEU A 74 4.03 -6.14 -7.19
C LEU A 74 3.39 -7.34 -7.88
N ASP A 75 4.15 -8.40 -8.19
CA ASP A 75 3.62 -9.63 -8.80
C ASP A 75 2.43 -10.20 -8.02
N ASN A 76 2.52 -10.21 -6.70
CA ASN A 76 1.52 -10.81 -5.84
C ASN A 76 0.27 -9.94 -5.61
N GLN A 77 0.37 -8.61 -5.78
CA GLN A 77 -0.68 -7.68 -5.32
C GLN A 77 -1.22 -6.75 -6.41
N MET A 78 -0.60 -6.70 -7.59
CA MET A 78 -0.95 -5.74 -8.63
C MET A 78 -2.40 -5.81 -9.12
N SER A 79 -3.02 -6.99 -9.13
CA SER A 79 -4.43 -7.17 -9.49
C SER A 79 -5.40 -6.47 -8.51
N THR A 80 -4.94 -6.12 -7.31
CA THR A 80 -5.74 -5.45 -6.28
C THR A 80 -5.57 -3.93 -6.28
N PHE A 81 -4.70 -3.40 -7.15
CA PHE A 81 -4.36 -1.98 -7.14
C PHE A 81 -5.48 -1.13 -7.73
N LYS A 82 -5.80 -0.04 -7.04
CA LYS A 82 -6.67 1.01 -7.57
C LYS A 82 -5.91 1.81 -8.64
N ARG A 83 -6.66 2.39 -9.58
CA ARG A 83 -6.12 3.27 -10.64
C ARG A 83 -5.17 4.36 -10.13
N GLU A 84 -5.50 5.01 -9.01
CA GLU A 84 -4.62 6.02 -8.40
C GLU A 84 -3.27 5.47 -7.93
N THR A 85 -3.27 4.24 -7.38
CA THR A 85 -2.03 3.58 -6.97
C THR A 85 -1.20 3.24 -8.20
N ALA A 86 -1.84 2.72 -9.25
CA ALA A 86 -1.18 2.39 -10.51
C ALA A 86 -0.50 3.64 -11.12
N LEU A 87 -1.21 4.77 -11.20
CA LEU A 87 -0.67 6.05 -11.66
C LEU A 87 0.57 6.49 -10.88
N CYS A 88 0.54 6.37 -9.55
CA CYS A 88 1.68 6.74 -8.71
C CYS A 88 2.88 5.79 -8.83
N LEU A 89 2.67 4.55 -9.27
CA LEU A 89 3.76 3.57 -9.45
C LEU A 89 4.31 3.59 -10.88
N GLU A 90 3.57 4.12 -11.85
CA GLU A 90 3.97 4.19 -13.25
C GLU A 90 5.36 4.83 -13.41
N ARG A 91 5.57 6.02 -12.81
CA ARG A 91 6.84 6.73 -12.89
C ARG A 91 8.02 5.90 -12.36
N SER A 92 7.88 5.30 -11.17
CA SER A 92 8.92 4.44 -10.62
C SER A 92 9.22 3.25 -11.53
N LEU A 93 8.18 2.62 -12.09
CA LEU A 93 8.35 1.46 -12.97
C LEU A 93 9.02 1.83 -14.29
N THR A 94 8.71 2.99 -14.86
CA THR A 94 9.42 3.53 -16.03
C THR A 94 10.89 3.76 -15.73
N GLN A 95 11.24 4.36 -14.58
CA GLN A 95 12.64 4.54 -14.18
C GLN A 95 13.37 3.19 -14.01
N LEU A 96 12.72 2.20 -13.39
CA LEU A 96 13.29 0.85 -13.28
C LEU A 96 13.57 0.23 -14.67
N GLN A 97 12.70 0.47 -15.65
CA GLN A 97 12.90 -0.01 -17.02
C GLN A 97 14.06 0.71 -17.72
N GLU A 98 14.14 2.04 -17.57
CA GLU A 98 15.25 2.85 -18.11
C GLU A 98 16.60 2.43 -17.52
N ASP A 99 16.63 2.04 -16.24
CA ASP A 99 17.82 1.52 -15.55
C ASP A 99 18.16 0.05 -15.88
N GLY A 100 17.39 -0.59 -16.78
CA GLY A 100 17.65 -1.91 -17.33
C GLY A 100 17.14 -3.08 -16.49
N ILE A 101 16.09 -2.89 -15.67
CA ILE A 101 15.47 -3.95 -14.87
C ILE A 101 14.32 -4.59 -15.67
N PRO A 102 14.51 -5.77 -16.30
CA PRO A 102 13.54 -6.33 -17.25
C PRO A 102 12.22 -6.76 -16.61
N GLU A 103 12.22 -7.16 -15.34
CA GLU A 103 11.01 -7.60 -14.62
C GLU A 103 10.01 -6.44 -14.45
N SER A 104 10.50 -5.19 -14.45
CA SER A 104 9.64 -4.00 -14.40
C SER A 104 8.71 -3.87 -15.61
N MET A 105 9.05 -4.45 -16.77
CA MET A 105 8.25 -4.33 -17.99
C MET A 105 6.84 -4.92 -17.84
N VAL A 106 6.74 -6.10 -17.23
CA VAL A 106 5.44 -6.78 -17.04
C VAL A 106 4.57 -5.98 -16.08
N HIS A 107 5.19 -5.43 -15.04
CA HIS A 107 4.51 -4.55 -14.09
C HIS A 107 4.06 -3.24 -14.74
N LEU A 108 4.89 -2.62 -15.56
CA LEU A 108 4.53 -1.38 -16.26
C LEU A 108 3.37 -1.59 -17.24
N ALA A 109 3.37 -2.71 -17.98
CA ALA A 109 2.30 -3.04 -18.91
C ALA A 109 0.94 -3.20 -18.19
N HIS A 110 0.92 -3.87 -17.04
CA HIS A 110 -0.30 -4.06 -16.27
C HIS A 110 -0.73 -2.77 -15.55
N VAL A 111 0.20 -1.94 -15.06
CA VAL A 111 -0.12 -0.61 -14.52
C VAL A 111 -0.74 0.29 -15.59
N THR A 112 -0.18 0.28 -16.80
CA THR A 112 -0.71 1.02 -17.96
C THR A 112 -2.11 0.54 -18.34
N SER A 113 -2.35 -0.77 -18.28
CA SER A 113 -3.66 -1.37 -18.56
C SER A 113 -4.73 -0.94 -17.55
N ILE A 114 -4.38 -0.89 -16.25
CA ILE A 114 -5.27 -0.34 -15.19
C ILE A 114 -5.55 1.16 -15.46
N ARG A 115 -4.53 1.93 -15.85
CA ARG A 115 -4.67 3.36 -16.13
C ARG A 115 -5.66 3.63 -17.25
N ASP A 116 -5.58 2.84 -18.32
CA ASP A 116 -6.42 2.95 -19.51
C ASP A 116 -7.83 2.37 -19.30
N GLY A 117 -8.10 1.73 -18.16
CA GLY A 117 -9.39 1.12 -17.86
C GLY A 117 -9.68 -0.13 -18.70
N LYS A 118 -8.63 -0.84 -19.13
CA LYS A 118 -8.74 -2.06 -19.95
C LYS A 118 -8.82 -3.35 -19.12
N LEU A 119 -8.78 -3.24 -17.78
CA LEU A 119 -8.80 -4.33 -16.80
C LEU A 119 -9.94 -4.16 -15.80
#